data_AF-A0A935VUX6-F1
#
_entry.id   AF-A0A935VUX6-F1
#
_cell.length_a   1.000
_cell.length_b   1.000
_cell.length_c   1.000
_cell.angle_alpha   90.00
_cell.angle_beta   90.00
_cell.angle_gamma   90.00
#
_symmetry.space_group_name_H-M   'P 1'
#
loop_
_entity.id
_entity.type
_entity.pdbx_description
1 polymer ?
#
loop_
_entity_poly.entity_id
_entity_poly.type
_entity_poly.pdbx_seq_one_letter_code
_entity_poly.pdbx_strand_id
1 'polypeptide(L)'
;MKAAEAWGLLFAADDKGPLANLKINPLSIDKKGGQKSSLVEFIRPDRMVFLETNNEERVLTFPNFQDYGYGIFLLDNKSRDYVLKNIQNEKDDFLRTMMWGSLWDSVREAELDPKDYVELVIKRSECKL
;
A
#
# COMPACT_ATOMS: atom_id res chain seq x y z
N MET A 1 -13.91 24.20 -5.30
CA MET A 1 -14.31 22.78 -5.28
C MET A 1 -14.11 22.27 -3.88
N LYS A 2 -15.17 21.75 -3.24
CA LYS A 2 -15.05 21.08 -1.94
C LYS A 2 -14.37 19.73 -2.19
N ALA A 3 -13.25 19.49 -1.50
CA ALA A 3 -12.64 18.17 -1.45
C ALA A 3 -13.70 17.19 -0.92
N ALA A 4 -14.22 16.34 -1.81
CA ALA A 4 -15.02 15.21 -1.40
C ALA A 4 -14.11 14.27 -0.64
N GLU A 5 -14.56 13.86 0.55
CA GLU A 5 -13.93 12.89 1.41
C GLU A 5 -13.79 11.57 0.64
N ALA A 6 -12.61 11.32 0.07
CA ALA A 6 -12.30 10.10 -0.65
C ALA A 6 -11.74 9.07 0.36
N TRP A 7 -12.62 8.20 0.82
CA TRP A 7 -12.29 7.11 1.74
C TRP A 7 -11.77 5.90 0.94
N GLY A 8 -10.46 5.89 0.66
CA GLY A 8 -9.76 4.75 0.05
C GLY A 8 -9.02 5.07 -1.23
N LEU A 9 -8.16 6.10 -1.22
CA LEU A 9 -7.29 6.43 -2.36
C LEU A 9 -5.95 5.70 -2.21
N LEU A 10 -5.67 4.82 -3.16
CA LEU A 10 -4.37 4.20 -3.37
C LEU A 10 -3.66 4.93 -4.51
N PHE A 11 -2.44 5.42 -4.29
CA PHE A 11 -1.67 6.16 -5.27
C PHE A 11 -0.63 5.28 -5.94
N ALA A 12 -0.47 5.37 -7.26
CA ALA A 12 0.66 4.83 -8.01
C ALA A 12 1.30 5.94 -8.86
N ALA A 13 2.61 6.19 -8.71
CA ALA A 13 3.36 7.10 -9.57
C ALA A 13 4.46 6.41 -10.38
N ASP A 14 4.36 6.46 -11.72
CA ASP A 14 5.41 6.05 -12.65
C ASP A 14 6.33 7.24 -12.98
N ASP A 15 7.63 7.08 -12.77
CA ASP A 15 8.66 8.09 -13.01
C ASP A 15 9.14 8.13 -14.48
N LYS A 16 8.73 7.19 -15.34
CA LYS A 16 9.21 7.06 -16.73
C LYS A 16 8.42 7.86 -17.77
N GLY A 17 7.45 8.67 -17.37
CA GLY A 17 6.64 9.47 -18.29
C GLY A 17 5.64 8.64 -19.13
N PRO A 18 4.85 9.28 -20.01
CA PRO A 18 3.60 8.74 -20.57
C PRO A 18 3.74 7.62 -21.64
N LEU A 19 4.83 6.83 -21.61
CA LEU A 19 5.14 5.87 -22.67
C LEU A 19 5.10 4.38 -22.25
N ALA A 20 5.04 4.05 -20.96
CA ALA A 20 4.96 2.67 -20.49
C ALA A 20 3.54 2.30 -20.01
N ASN A 21 3.10 1.08 -20.31
CA ASN A 21 1.93 0.50 -19.63
C ASN A 21 2.32 0.18 -18.19
N LEU A 22 1.46 0.54 -17.24
CA LEU A 22 1.65 0.19 -15.83
C LEU A 22 0.86 -1.07 -15.53
N LYS A 23 1.54 -2.11 -15.08
CA LYS A 23 0.90 -3.33 -14.56
C LYS A 23 1.01 -3.31 -13.05
N ILE A 24 -0.11 -3.47 -12.37
CA ILE A 24 -0.15 -3.62 -10.91
C ILE A 24 -1.07 -4.78 -10.56
N ASN A 25 -0.89 -5.32 -9.37
CA ASN A 25 -1.72 -6.39 -8.88
C ASN A 25 -2.26 -6.01 -7.50
N PRO A 26 -3.41 -5.33 -7.42
CA PRO A 26 -3.97 -4.95 -6.14
C PRO A 26 -4.41 -6.18 -5.36
N LEU A 27 -3.93 -6.31 -4.13
CA LEU A 27 -4.37 -7.30 -3.15
C LEU A 27 -5.39 -6.66 -2.22
N SER A 28 -6.47 -7.37 -1.92
CA SER A 28 -7.44 -7.02 -0.90
C SER A 28 -7.49 -8.10 0.17
N ILE A 29 -7.47 -7.70 1.44
CA ILE A 29 -7.68 -8.58 2.58
C ILE A 29 -8.97 -8.18 3.29
N ASP A 30 -9.86 -9.13 3.54
CA ASP A 30 -11.09 -8.92 4.32
C ASP A 30 -10.88 -9.11 5.83
N LYS A 31 -11.88 -8.74 6.64
CA LYS A 31 -11.85 -8.90 8.10
C LYS A 31 -11.62 -10.34 8.60
N LYS A 32 -11.88 -11.35 7.77
CA LYS A 32 -11.68 -12.77 8.07
C LYS A 32 -10.30 -13.29 7.62
N GLY A 33 -9.48 -12.42 7.02
CA GLY A 33 -8.19 -12.78 6.44
C GLY A 33 -8.28 -13.36 5.03
N GLY A 34 -9.46 -13.35 4.40
CA GLY A 34 -9.64 -13.76 3.02
C GLY A 34 -8.91 -12.80 2.09
N GLN A 35 -8.09 -13.35 1.19
CA GLN A 35 -7.29 -12.59 0.24
C GLN A 35 -7.86 -12.70 -1.17
N LYS A 36 -7.87 -11.58 -1.90
CA LYS A 36 -8.22 -11.53 -3.32
C LYS A 36 -7.28 -10.58 -4.04
N SER A 37 -6.68 -11.02 -5.14
CA SER A 37 -5.88 -10.18 -6.01
C SER A 37 -6.22 -10.43 -7.48
N SER A 38 -5.95 -9.44 -8.32
CA SER A 38 -6.15 -9.54 -9.76
C SER A 38 -5.24 -8.54 -10.46
N LEU A 39 -4.50 -9.01 -11.47
CA LEU A 39 -3.65 -8.15 -12.29
C LEU A 39 -4.51 -7.12 -13.03
N VAL A 40 -4.10 -5.85 -12.97
CA VAL A 40 -4.70 -4.73 -13.68
C VAL A 40 -3.61 -4.08 -14.53
N GLU A 41 -3.90 -3.88 -15.81
CA GLU A 41 -3.04 -3.15 -16.73
C GLU A 41 -3.67 -1.80 -17.06
N PHE A 42 -2.93 -0.74 -16.77
CA PHE A 42 -3.25 0.61 -17.19
C PHE A 42 -2.51 0.91 -18.48
N ILE A 43 -3.26 1.25 -19.52
CA ILE A 43 -2.73 1.60 -20.82
C ILE A 43 -2.45 3.10 -20.82
N ARG A 44 -1.17 3.47 -20.90
CA ARG A 44 -0.71 4.88 -20.89
C ARG A 44 -1.39 5.70 -19.78
N PRO A 45 -1.35 5.25 -18.52
CA PRO A 45 -1.90 6.06 -17.45
C PRO A 45 -1.18 7.40 -17.41
N ASP A 46 -1.90 8.43 -16.99
CA ASP A 46 -1.25 9.62 -16.47
C ASP A 46 -0.34 9.23 -15.30
N ARG A 47 0.53 10.13 -14.86
CA ARG A 47 1.48 9.85 -13.77
C ARG A 47 0.84 9.40 -12.45
N MET A 48 -0.48 9.50 -12.29
CA MET A 48 -1.19 9.23 -11.04
C MET A 48 -2.42 8.36 -11.32
N VAL A 49 -2.46 7.17 -10.72
CA VAL A 49 -3.63 6.28 -10.73
C VAL A 49 -4.21 6.19 -9.34
N PHE A 50 -5.53 6.37 -9.23
CA PHE A 50 -6.28 6.16 -8.01
C PHE A 50 -7.10 4.88 -8.10
N LEU A 51 -6.93 3.99 -7.12
CA LEU A 51 -7.79 2.82 -6.95
C LEU A 51 -8.77 3.08 -5.82
N GLU A 52 -10.03 3.32 -6.16
CA GLU A 52 -11.11 3.34 -5.17
C GLU A 52 -11.60 1.92 -4.89
N THR A 53 -11.63 1.54 -3.61
CA THR A 53 -12.23 0.27 -3.19
C THR A 53 -13.43 0.53 -2.28
N ASN A 54 -14.64 0.58 -2.84
CA ASN A 54 -15.90 0.77 -2.10
C ASN A 54 -16.36 -0.49 -1.35
N ASN A 55 -15.47 -1.15 -0.61
CA ASN A 55 -15.80 -2.34 0.15
C ASN A 55 -15.44 -2.19 1.63
N GLU A 56 -16.47 -1.93 2.45
CA GLU A 56 -16.34 -1.74 3.90
C GLU A 56 -15.82 -2.99 4.63
N GLU A 57 -15.96 -4.19 4.04
CA GLU A 57 -15.46 -5.44 4.62
C GLU A 57 -13.95 -5.61 4.48
N ARG A 58 -13.28 -4.83 3.62
CA ARG A 58 -11.82 -4.89 3.44
C ARG A 58 -11.11 -4.18 4.58
N VAL A 59 -10.04 -4.77 5.07
CA VAL A 59 -9.15 -4.16 6.09
C VAL A 59 -7.81 -3.71 5.49
N LEU A 60 -7.42 -4.26 4.34
CA LEU A 60 -6.23 -3.86 3.59
C LEU A 60 -6.55 -3.86 2.09
N THR A 61 -6.12 -2.80 1.41
CA THR A 61 -5.88 -2.80 -0.04
C THR A 61 -4.39 -2.52 -0.26
N PHE A 62 -3.65 -3.50 -0.79
CA PHE A 62 -2.24 -3.35 -1.11
C PHE A 62 -2.07 -3.15 -2.63
N PRO A 63 -1.58 -2.00 -3.10
CA PRO A 63 -1.63 -1.57 -4.51
C PRO A 63 -0.94 -2.48 -5.52
N ASN A 64 0.25 -2.96 -5.16
CA ASN A 64 1.17 -3.60 -6.11
C ASN A 64 1.68 -4.94 -5.57
N PHE A 65 0.78 -5.81 -5.09
CA PHE A 65 1.16 -7.11 -4.55
C PHE A 65 1.97 -7.93 -5.57
N GLN A 66 3.07 -8.52 -5.11
CA GLN A 66 4.08 -9.19 -5.96
C GLN A 66 4.91 -8.27 -6.87
N ASP A 67 4.85 -6.96 -6.67
CA ASP A 67 5.79 -5.99 -7.24
C ASP A 67 5.83 -5.94 -8.79
N TYR A 68 4.65 -5.96 -9.43
CA TYR A 68 4.53 -5.91 -10.90
C TYR A 68 4.84 -4.52 -11.48
N GLY A 69 4.45 -3.47 -10.76
CA GLY A 69 4.57 -2.09 -11.20
C GLY A 69 5.83 -1.44 -10.66
N TYR A 70 6.48 -0.61 -11.48
CA TYR A 70 7.57 0.25 -11.03
C TYR A 70 7.00 1.63 -10.71
N GLY A 71 7.09 2.05 -9.46
CA GLY A 71 6.54 3.32 -9.02
C GLY A 71 6.44 3.45 -7.50
N ILE A 72 5.99 4.62 -7.03
CA ILE A 72 5.66 4.83 -5.62
C ILE A 72 4.22 4.42 -5.39
N PHE A 73 3.98 3.54 -4.41
CA PHE A 73 2.66 3.00 -4.12
C PHE A 73 2.21 3.27 -2.68
N LEU A 74 1.37 4.29 -2.49
CA LEU A 74 0.90 4.69 -1.15
C LEU A 74 -0.35 3.92 -0.73
N LEU A 75 -0.37 3.56 0.55
CA LEU A 75 -1.53 2.95 1.19
C LEU A 75 -2.53 4.03 1.60
N ASP A 76 -3.83 3.72 1.45
CA ASP A 76 -4.86 4.54 2.08
C ASP A 76 -4.76 4.47 3.62
N ASN A 77 -5.41 5.41 4.33
CA ASN A 77 -5.35 5.50 5.79
C ASN A 77 -5.75 4.18 6.48
N LYS A 78 -6.78 3.49 5.97
CA LYS A 78 -7.29 2.23 6.56
C LYS A 78 -6.27 1.10 6.43
N SER A 79 -5.66 1.01 5.26
CA SER A 79 -4.64 0.03 4.89
C SER A 79 -3.35 0.27 5.65
N ARG A 80 -2.90 1.53 5.75
CA ARG A 80 -1.75 1.93 6.57
C ARG A 80 -1.96 1.58 8.04
N ASP A 81 -3.12 1.91 8.61
CA ASP A 81 -3.48 1.55 9.98
C ASP A 81 -3.47 0.03 10.22
N TYR A 82 -3.97 -0.74 9.25
CA TYR A 82 -3.93 -2.20 9.30
C TYR A 82 -2.49 -2.71 9.32
N VAL A 83 -1.63 -2.20 8.43
CA VAL A 83 -0.22 -2.60 8.37
C VAL A 83 0.51 -2.25 9.67
N LEU A 84 0.39 -1.02 10.19
CA LEU A 84 1.02 -0.61 11.45
C LEU A 84 0.68 -1.55 12.63
N LYS A 85 -0.56 -2.07 12.66
CA LYS A 85 -1.03 -2.98 13.73
C LYS A 85 -0.63 -4.43 13.51
N ASN A 86 -0.50 -4.89 12.27
CA ASN A 86 -0.45 -6.31 11.93
C ASN A 86 0.83 -6.78 11.22
N ILE A 87 1.75 -5.88 10.83
CA ILE A 87 2.92 -6.24 10.01
C ILE A 87 3.77 -7.39 10.58
N GLN A 88 3.88 -7.52 11.91
CA GLN A 88 4.62 -8.62 12.54
C GLN A 88 3.94 -10.00 12.43
N ASN A 89 2.64 -10.03 12.14
CA ASN A 89 1.86 -11.26 12.03
C ASN A 89 1.78 -11.77 10.59
N GLU A 90 2.23 -10.98 9.60
CA GLU A 90 2.25 -11.39 8.20
C GLU A 90 3.25 -12.53 8.01
N LYS A 91 2.77 -13.65 7.46
CA LYS A 91 3.56 -14.88 7.27
C LYS A 91 4.27 -14.91 5.93
N ASP A 92 3.75 -14.18 4.93
CA ASP A 92 4.42 -14.02 3.65
C ASP A 92 5.56 -12.99 3.80
N ASP A 93 6.80 -13.47 3.81
CA ASP A 93 8.00 -12.65 3.96
C ASP A 93 8.12 -11.58 2.88
N PHE A 94 7.65 -11.86 1.66
CA PHE A 94 7.70 -10.91 0.56
C PHE A 94 6.66 -9.81 0.77
N LEU A 95 5.41 -10.16 1.06
CA LEU A 95 4.37 -9.18 1.39
C LEU A 95 4.75 -8.34 2.62
N ARG A 96 5.34 -8.96 3.66
CA ARG A 96 5.81 -8.25 4.85
C ARG A 96 6.92 -7.25 4.53
N THR A 97 7.84 -7.60 3.63
CA THR A 97 8.88 -6.68 3.14
C THR A 97 8.27 -5.50 2.38
N MET A 98 7.30 -5.78 1.50
CA MET A 98 6.59 -4.75 0.76
C MET A 98 5.80 -3.81 1.68
N MET A 99 5.18 -4.33 2.74
CA MET A 99 4.52 -3.54 3.78
C MET A 99 5.49 -2.58 4.50
N TRP A 100 6.72 -3.02 4.80
CA TRP A 100 7.73 -2.13 5.37
C TRP A 100 8.14 -1.02 4.40
N GLY A 101 8.30 -1.37 3.12
CA GLY A 101 8.56 -0.40 2.05
C GLY A 101 7.48 0.66 1.94
N SER A 102 6.20 0.26 1.93
CA SER A 102 5.09 1.21 1.80
C SER A 102 4.91 2.11 3.03
N LEU A 103 5.24 1.64 4.24
CA LEU A 103 5.30 2.49 5.42
C LEU A 103 6.43 3.52 5.31
N TRP A 104 7.60 3.12 4.80
CA TRP A 104 8.71 4.05 4.58
C TRP A 104 8.38 5.10 3.51
N ASP A 105 7.74 4.69 2.41
CA ASP A 105 7.25 5.62 1.39
C ASP A 105 6.22 6.60 1.98
N SER A 106 5.34 6.14 2.87
CA SER A 106 4.41 7.02 3.60
C SER A 106 5.14 8.06 4.45
N VAL A 107 6.27 7.72 5.08
CA VAL A 107 7.09 8.70 5.82
C VAL A 107 7.71 9.72 4.87
N ARG A 108 8.27 9.27 3.74
CA ARG A 108 8.89 10.13 2.73
C ARG A 108 7.90 11.12 2.11
N GLU A 109 6.67 10.69 1.89
CA GLU A 109 5.58 11.50 1.34
C GLU A 109 4.78 12.26 2.42
N ALA A 110 5.27 12.29 3.67
CA ALA A 110 4.68 12.99 4.81
C ALA A 110 3.24 12.55 5.18
N GLU A 111 2.88 11.30 4.88
CA GLU A 111 1.59 10.70 5.27
C GLU A 111 1.66 9.86 6.56
N LEU A 112 2.87 9.56 7.05
CA LEU A 112 3.12 8.88 8.32
C LEU A 112 4.17 9.66 9.13
N ASP A 113 3.91 9.87 10.43
CA ASP A 113 4.88 10.50 11.32
C ASP A 113 6.16 9.65 11.36
N PRO A 114 7.35 10.21 11.05
CA PRO A 114 8.62 9.49 11.15
C PRO A 114 8.84 8.85 12.52
N LYS A 115 8.32 9.48 13.60
CA LYS A 115 8.40 8.95 14.96
C LYS A 115 7.64 7.64 15.10
N ASP A 116 6.41 7.56 14.58
CA ASP A 116 5.59 6.34 14.64
C ASP A 116 6.26 5.19 13.90
N TYR A 117 6.88 5.47 12.74
CA TYR A 117 7.64 4.48 11.99
C TYR A 117 8.86 3.97 12.78
N VAL A 118 9.66 4.89 13.35
CA VAL A 118 10.85 4.52 14.14
C VAL A 118 10.47 3.73 15.39
N GLU A 119 9.42 4.13 16.11
CA GLU A 119 8.91 3.39 17.26
C GLU A 119 8.47 1.98 16.88
N LEU A 120 7.79 1.82 15.73
CA LEU A 120 7.44 0.50 15.20
C LEU A 120 8.69 -0.33 14.91
N VAL A 121 9.69 0.22 14.21
CA VAL A 121 10.94 -0.47 13.90
C VAL A 121 11.64 -0.93 15.18
N ILE A 122 11.82 -0.04 16.17
CA ILE A 122 12.45 -0.37 17.45
C ILE A 122 11.70 -1.51 18.13
N LYS A 123 10.38 -1.37 18.33
CA LYS A 123 9.53 -2.37 18.98
C LYS A 123 9.56 -3.75 18.31
N ARG A 124 9.87 -3.82 17.01
CA ARG A 124 9.91 -5.07 16.23
C ARG A 124 11.32 -5.61 15.99
N SER A 125 12.34 -4.77 16.07
CA SER A 125 13.75 -5.16 16.00
C SER A 125 14.29 -5.85 17.25
N GLU A 126 13.61 -5.69 18.39
CA GLU A 126 13.99 -6.29 19.67
C GLU A 126 13.62 -7.79 19.80
N CYS A 127 13.12 -8.42 18.73
CA CYS A 127 12.94 -9.87 18.71
C CYS A 127 14.30 -10.54 18.45
N LYS A 128 14.85 -11.16 19.49
CA LYS A 128 16.11 -11.94 19.44
C LYS A 128 16.12 -12.89 18.24
N LEU A 129 17.19 -12.79 17.45
CA LEU A 129 17.68 -13.84 16.56
C LEU A 129 17.81 -15.19 17.30
#